data_AF-A0A962G0V6-F1
#
_entry.id   AF-A0A962G0V6-F1
#
_cell.length_a   1.000
_cell.length_b   1.000
_cell.length_c   1.000
_cell.angle_alpha   90.00
_cell.angle_beta   90.00
_cell.angle_gamma   90.00
#
_symmetry.space_group_name_H-M   'P 1'
#
loop_
_entity.id
_entity.type
_entity.pdbx_description
1 polymer ?
#
loop_
_entity_poly.entity_id
_entity_poly.type
_entity_poly.pdbx_seq_one_letter_code
_entity_poly.pdbx_strand_id
1 'polypeptide(L)'
;PSRDIVRKGRLGPGEMIAVDMQSGRVLESPDIDRINAARAPYKSWLKAGVSYLDSHLLDPALAAEPFSPVELARFQRRFQLTREEREQVLRPLVETEAEGIGSMGDDTPLPLLSGQVRALYDSFRQAFAQVTNPPIDPLREQVVMSLATQIGREGNIFEAAPANARQVTLNSPVLSQRKLRQLLAMPEFAGANRRIDLYADAAEPLDGAIQRLCAEAESAVRGGAIILLLSDRYPQDGQLAVHALLATGAIHRHLVDAGLRCACNIVVETGTARDPHHFACLIGYGATAVYPFLAYQTLLDMGARGLLLGHDGEASELGRSYRRGIRKGLLKILSKMGISTIAGYRAAQLFEIVGLDNTVVDLCFRGTPSRVGGAGFNELAEDARLLAARAASDGDGLELGGLLRFVQGGERHAFDPGVVQALQRAVLTDDASDWETYRQRVDGREPLALRDLLRVDAGDAITLDDVETATEILPRFDSAGMSLGALSPEAHEALAIAMNRLGARSNSGEGGEDPARYGTEKRSKIKQIASGRFGVTPAYLSQAEVIQIKMAQG
;
A
#
# COMPACT_ATOMS: atom_id res chain seq x y z
N PRO A 1 -17.30 -22.88 45.08
CA PRO A 1 -16.96 -24.31 45.30
C PRO A 1 -16.90 -25.04 43.95
N SER A 2 -15.84 -25.81 43.68
CA SER A 2 -15.70 -26.58 42.43
C SER A 2 -16.80 -27.65 42.26
N ARG A 3 -17.45 -28.06 43.37
CA ARG A 3 -18.52 -29.08 43.40
C ARG A 3 -19.84 -28.67 42.73
N ASP A 4 -20.09 -27.37 42.53
CA ASP A 4 -21.35 -26.85 41.98
C ASP A 4 -21.21 -26.43 40.50
N ILE A 5 -20.05 -26.67 39.88
CA ILE A 5 -19.77 -26.29 38.49
C ILE A 5 -20.31 -27.39 37.56
N VAL A 6 -21.39 -27.09 36.83
CA VAL A 6 -22.01 -28.01 35.87
C VAL A 6 -21.20 -28.09 34.56
N ARG A 7 -20.67 -26.97 34.06
CA ARG A 7 -19.87 -26.92 32.83
C ARG A 7 -18.84 -25.79 32.89
N LYS A 8 -17.67 -26.00 32.28
CA LYS A 8 -16.68 -24.97 31.97
C LYS A 8 -16.48 -24.92 30.45
N GLY A 9 -16.41 -23.72 29.90
CA GLY A 9 -16.24 -23.50 28.46
C GLY A 9 -15.54 -22.18 28.18
N ARG A 10 -15.34 -21.89 26.89
CA ARG A 10 -14.83 -20.63 26.35
C ARG A 10 -15.50 -20.37 25.01
N LEU A 11 -15.49 -19.13 24.55
CA LEU A 11 -15.93 -18.78 23.19
C LEU A 11 -14.73 -18.88 22.23
N GLY A 12 -14.92 -19.61 21.13
CA GLY A 12 -14.06 -19.56 19.97
C GLY A 12 -14.38 -18.38 19.04
N PRO A 13 -13.64 -18.24 17.92
CA PRO A 13 -13.89 -17.19 16.94
C PRO A 13 -15.32 -17.25 16.36
N GLY A 14 -16.06 -16.14 16.48
CA GLY A 14 -17.43 -16.01 15.96
C GLY A 14 -18.51 -16.72 16.77
N GLU A 15 -18.16 -17.41 17.86
CA GLU A 15 -19.14 -18.09 18.71
C GLU A 15 -19.86 -17.13 19.65
N MET A 16 -21.09 -17.51 20.03
CA MET A 16 -21.95 -16.73 20.90
C MET A 16 -22.54 -17.61 22.00
N ILE A 17 -22.84 -16.99 23.13
CA ILE A 17 -23.66 -17.57 24.19
C ILE A 17 -24.63 -16.50 24.68
N ALA A 18 -25.88 -16.91 24.91
CA ALA A 18 -26.91 -16.00 25.39
C ALA A 18 -27.80 -16.71 26.42
N VAL A 19 -28.58 -15.92 27.15
CA VAL A 19 -29.64 -16.43 28.02
C VAL A 19 -30.94 -15.78 27.58
N ASP A 20 -31.91 -16.62 27.21
CA ASP A 20 -33.28 -16.18 27.04
C ASP A 20 -33.95 -16.15 28.41
N MET A 21 -34.13 -14.94 28.93
CA MET A 21 -34.71 -14.70 30.25
C MET A 21 -36.21 -15.01 30.31
N GLN A 22 -36.93 -15.05 29.17
CA GLN A 22 -38.36 -15.36 29.15
C GLN A 22 -38.60 -16.87 29.23
N SER A 23 -37.82 -17.66 28.48
CA SER A 23 -37.91 -19.12 28.52
C SER A 23 -37.02 -19.75 29.59
N GLY A 24 -36.14 -18.98 30.24
CA GLY A 24 -35.20 -19.46 31.26
C GLY A 24 -34.12 -20.37 30.69
N ARG A 25 -33.77 -20.22 29.41
CA ARG A 25 -32.87 -21.12 28.68
C ARG A 25 -31.54 -20.46 28.37
N VAL A 26 -30.46 -21.23 28.54
CA VAL A 26 -29.15 -20.89 27.98
C VAL A 26 -29.16 -21.30 26.50
N LEU A 27 -28.72 -20.39 25.63
CA LEU A 27 -28.60 -20.58 24.19
C LEU A 27 -27.12 -20.62 23.81
N GLU A 28 -26.72 -21.70 23.14
CA GLU A 28 -25.37 -21.83 22.57
C GLU A 28 -25.38 -21.40 21.09
N SER A 29 -24.20 -21.23 20.47
CA SER A 29 -24.08 -20.75 19.08
C SER A 29 -25.05 -21.43 18.10
N PRO A 30 -25.19 -22.78 18.07
CA PRO A 30 -26.10 -23.45 17.13
C PRO A 30 -27.58 -23.10 17.34
N ASP A 31 -27.98 -22.78 18.58
CA ASP A 31 -29.35 -22.36 18.87
C ASP A 31 -29.61 -20.95 18.36
N ILE A 32 -28.65 -20.04 18.61
CA ILE A 32 -28.70 -18.65 18.15
C ILE A 32 -28.72 -18.59 16.61
N ASP A 33 -27.86 -19.37 15.95
CA ASP A 33 -27.80 -19.45 14.49
C ASP A 33 -29.11 -19.97 13.90
N ARG A 34 -29.70 -21.00 14.51
CA ARG A 34 -30.99 -21.56 14.08
C ARG A 34 -32.12 -20.53 14.19
N ILE A 35 -32.17 -19.79 15.29
CA ILE A 35 -33.15 -18.71 15.50
C ILE A 35 -32.99 -17.64 14.42
N ASN A 36 -31.76 -17.19 14.17
CA ASN A 36 -31.49 -16.13 13.19
C ASN A 36 -31.75 -16.59 11.75
N ALA A 37 -31.35 -17.80 11.38
CA ALA A 37 -31.57 -18.36 10.05
C ALA A 37 -33.06 -18.57 9.73
N ALA A 38 -33.90 -18.81 10.74
CA ALA A 38 -35.34 -19.02 10.58
C ALA A 38 -36.15 -17.72 10.40
N ARG A 39 -35.55 -16.53 10.61
CA ARG A 39 -36.27 -15.23 10.54
C ARG A 39 -36.80 -14.90 9.14
N ALA A 40 -36.14 -15.40 8.10
CA ALA A 40 -36.52 -15.18 6.71
C ALA A 40 -35.93 -16.28 5.81
N PRO A 41 -36.47 -16.49 4.59
CA PRO A 41 -35.95 -17.48 3.65
C PRO A 41 -34.68 -16.98 2.93
N TYR A 42 -33.64 -16.59 3.69
CA TYR A 42 -32.41 -15.98 3.17
C TYR A 42 -31.77 -16.77 2.02
N LYS A 43 -31.75 -18.11 2.13
CA LYS A 43 -31.21 -18.99 1.07
C LYS A 43 -31.96 -18.82 -0.27
N SER A 44 -33.28 -18.65 -0.22
CA SER A 44 -34.09 -18.42 -1.42
C SER A 44 -33.81 -17.04 -2.00
N TRP A 45 -33.72 -16.01 -1.15
CA TRP A 45 -33.40 -14.65 -1.57
C TRP A 45 -32.03 -14.54 -2.22
N LEU A 46 -31.00 -15.14 -1.59
CA LEU A 46 -29.64 -15.16 -2.13
C LEU A 46 -29.57 -15.89 -3.48
N LYS A 47 -30.23 -17.03 -3.62
CA LYS A 47 -30.28 -17.78 -4.90
C LYS A 47 -30.95 -17.00 -6.03
N ALA A 48 -31.93 -16.16 -5.71
CA ALA A 48 -32.69 -15.39 -6.70
C ALA A 48 -32.07 -14.02 -7.01
N GLY A 49 -31.38 -13.41 -6.04
CA GLY A 49 -30.87 -12.04 -6.13
C GLY A 49 -29.38 -11.93 -6.44
N VAL A 50 -28.55 -12.87 -5.99
CA VAL A 50 -27.10 -12.78 -6.19
C VAL A 50 -26.73 -13.32 -7.56
N SER A 51 -26.07 -12.48 -8.35
CA SER A 51 -25.47 -12.86 -9.62
C SER A 51 -23.95 -12.76 -9.54
N TYR A 52 -23.27 -13.42 -10.46
CA TYR A 52 -21.82 -13.46 -10.54
C TYR A 52 -21.39 -13.15 -11.97
N LEU A 53 -20.24 -12.50 -12.14
CA LEU A 53 -19.63 -12.36 -13.45
C LEU A 53 -19.10 -13.73 -13.92
N ASP A 54 -19.26 -14.01 -15.21
CA ASP A 54 -18.79 -15.25 -15.81
C ASP A 54 -17.26 -15.34 -15.76
N SER A 55 -16.78 -16.37 -15.08
CA SER A 55 -15.37 -16.71 -14.99
C SER A 55 -15.07 -17.90 -15.90
N HIS A 56 -14.80 -17.65 -17.17
CA HIS A 56 -14.06 -18.64 -17.97
C HIS A 56 -12.68 -18.90 -17.35
N LEU A 57 -12.27 -20.17 -17.38
CA LEU A 57 -10.96 -20.64 -16.89
C LEU A 57 -9.78 -20.00 -17.62
N LEU A 58 -10.01 -19.55 -18.86
CA LEU A 58 -9.03 -18.87 -19.71
C LEU A 58 -9.60 -17.51 -20.13
N ASP A 59 -8.82 -16.45 -19.96
CA ASP A 59 -9.12 -15.11 -20.50
C ASP A 59 -8.15 -14.85 -21.68
N PRO A 60 -8.47 -15.30 -22.91
CA PRO A 60 -7.50 -15.32 -24.00
C PRO A 60 -7.06 -13.92 -24.45
N ALA A 61 -7.81 -12.88 -24.11
CA ALA A 61 -7.47 -11.49 -24.42
C ALA A 61 -7.08 -10.73 -23.14
N LEU A 62 -5.78 -10.58 -22.89
CA LEU A 62 -5.24 -9.78 -21.79
C LEU A 62 -5.68 -8.31 -21.87
N ALA A 63 -5.76 -7.81 -23.11
CA ALA A 63 -6.44 -6.58 -23.49
C ALA A 63 -7.29 -6.87 -24.74
N ALA A 64 -8.59 -6.59 -24.65
CA ALA A 64 -9.54 -6.68 -25.76
C ALA A 64 -9.35 -5.57 -26.81
N GLU A 65 -8.71 -4.47 -26.43
CA GLU A 65 -8.33 -3.35 -27.31
C GLU A 65 -6.84 -3.05 -27.10
N PRO A 66 -5.92 -3.77 -27.75
CA PRO A 66 -4.50 -3.57 -27.60
C PRO A 66 -4.06 -2.22 -28.17
N PHE A 67 -3.20 -1.50 -27.45
CA PHE A 67 -2.64 -0.25 -27.92
C PHE A 67 -1.58 -0.46 -29.00
N SER A 68 -1.44 0.51 -29.91
CA SER A 68 -0.26 0.59 -30.76
C SER A 68 0.99 0.84 -29.91
N PRO A 69 2.21 0.47 -30.36
CA PRO A 69 3.44 0.75 -29.60
C PRO A 69 3.64 2.23 -29.25
N VAL A 70 3.26 3.13 -30.16
CA VAL A 70 3.36 4.59 -29.97
C VAL A 70 2.37 5.06 -28.91
N GLU A 71 1.12 4.58 -28.97
CA GLU A 71 0.09 4.91 -27.99
C GLU A 71 0.46 4.37 -26.60
N LEU A 72 0.92 3.11 -26.51
CA LEU A 72 1.38 2.53 -25.26
C LEU A 72 2.52 3.35 -24.63
N ALA A 73 3.54 3.72 -25.41
CA ALA A 73 4.65 4.53 -24.90
C ALA A 73 4.19 5.91 -24.42
N ARG A 74 3.21 6.53 -25.10
CA ARG A 74 2.60 7.80 -24.67
C ARG A 74 1.86 7.65 -23.35
N PHE A 75 1.05 6.61 -23.18
CA PHE A 75 0.34 6.33 -21.92
C PHE A 75 1.30 5.98 -20.78
N GLN A 76 2.33 5.18 -21.06
CA GLN A 76 3.35 4.84 -20.07
C GLN A 76 4.05 6.09 -19.54
N ARG A 77 4.49 7.00 -20.41
CA ARG A 77 5.10 8.27 -19.98
C ARG A 77 4.12 9.18 -19.24
N ARG A 78 2.89 9.32 -19.74
CA ARG A 78 1.84 10.12 -19.09
C ARG A 78 1.58 9.69 -17.65
N PHE A 79 1.59 8.38 -17.41
CA PHE A 79 1.30 7.80 -16.09
C PHE A 79 2.57 7.32 -15.38
N GLN A 80 3.73 7.85 -15.76
CA GLN A 80 5.02 7.65 -15.08
C GLN A 80 5.42 6.18 -14.93
N LEU A 81 5.00 5.32 -15.87
CA LEU A 81 5.38 3.91 -15.87
C LEU A 81 6.82 3.80 -16.38
N THR A 82 7.74 3.41 -15.51
CA THR A 82 9.18 3.34 -15.84
C THR A 82 9.64 1.92 -16.20
N ARG A 83 10.86 1.80 -16.74
CA ARG A 83 11.48 0.50 -17.00
C ARG A 83 11.72 -0.26 -15.69
N GLU A 84 12.12 0.44 -14.63
CA GLU A 84 12.23 -0.13 -13.29
C GLU A 84 10.91 -0.75 -12.82
N GLU A 85 9.77 -0.07 -12.97
CA GLU A 85 8.47 -0.63 -12.59
C GLU A 85 8.06 -1.84 -13.45
N ARG A 86 8.41 -1.84 -14.76
CA ARG A 86 8.19 -3.03 -15.59
C ARG A 86 8.95 -4.24 -15.04
N GLU A 87 10.23 -4.06 -14.73
CA GLU A 87 11.13 -5.15 -14.34
C GLU A 87 10.94 -5.59 -12.88
N GLN A 88 10.69 -4.66 -11.95
CA GLN A 88 10.69 -4.91 -10.51
C GLN A 88 9.28 -4.95 -9.90
N VAL A 89 8.25 -4.43 -10.57
CA VAL A 89 6.87 -4.43 -10.07
C VAL A 89 5.99 -5.36 -10.90
N LEU A 90 5.84 -5.08 -12.22
CA LEU A 90 4.91 -5.84 -13.07
C LEU A 90 5.38 -7.26 -13.36
N ARG A 91 6.66 -7.45 -13.68
CA ARG A 91 7.21 -8.78 -13.98
C ARG A 91 7.06 -9.75 -12.79
N PRO A 92 7.47 -9.41 -11.55
CA PRO A 92 7.32 -10.32 -10.41
C PRO A 92 5.85 -10.70 -10.13
N LEU A 93 4.92 -9.76 -10.27
CA LEU A 93 3.48 -9.99 -10.07
C LEU A 93 2.92 -11.07 -11.01
N VAL A 94 3.53 -11.24 -12.18
CA VAL A 94 3.10 -12.23 -13.17
C VAL A 94 3.89 -13.52 -13.08
N GLU A 95 5.21 -13.45 -12.89
CA GLU A 95 6.08 -14.63 -12.84
C GLU A 95 5.93 -15.42 -11.53
N THR A 96 5.70 -14.73 -10.41
CA THR A 96 5.65 -15.34 -9.07
C THR A 96 4.26 -15.29 -8.43
N GLU A 97 3.30 -14.61 -9.06
CA GLU A 97 2.00 -14.28 -8.49
C GLU A 97 2.13 -13.61 -7.10
N ALA A 98 3.18 -12.82 -6.89
CA ALA A 98 3.50 -12.10 -5.67
C ALA A 98 4.22 -10.78 -6.01
N GLU A 99 4.21 -9.83 -5.08
CA GLU A 99 4.98 -8.59 -5.24
C GLU A 99 6.49 -8.88 -5.27
N GLY A 100 7.23 -8.01 -5.96
CA GLY A 100 8.70 -8.03 -5.90
C GLY A 100 9.19 -7.88 -4.46
N ILE A 101 10.21 -8.65 -4.10
CA ILE A 101 10.86 -8.58 -2.80
C ILE A 101 12.18 -7.83 -2.97
N GLY A 102 12.36 -6.76 -2.21
CA GLY A 102 13.59 -5.98 -2.13
C GLY A 102 14.32 -6.16 -0.79
N SER A 103 15.41 -5.44 -0.62
CA SER A 103 16.18 -5.37 0.63
C SER A 103 16.76 -3.96 0.80
N MET A 104 17.33 -3.67 1.98
CA MET A 104 17.71 -2.32 2.43
C MET A 104 16.49 -1.42 2.72
N GLY A 105 16.75 -0.23 3.27
CA GLY A 105 15.71 0.77 3.57
C GLY A 105 15.41 1.69 2.38
N ASP A 106 14.28 2.39 2.45
CA ASP A 106 13.97 3.49 1.53
C ASP A 106 14.83 4.71 1.89
N ASP A 107 15.82 4.99 1.07
CA ASP A 107 16.75 6.11 1.21
C ASP A 107 16.54 7.20 0.16
N THR A 108 15.41 7.13 -0.57
CA THR A 108 14.97 8.17 -1.49
C THR A 108 14.39 9.37 -0.73
N PRO A 109 14.34 10.57 -1.33
CA PRO A 109 13.67 11.71 -0.72
C PRO A 109 12.19 11.41 -0.44
N LEU A 110 11.65 11.99 0.63
CA LEU A 110 10.20 12.07 0.79
C LEU A 110 9.58 12.69 -0.47
N PRO A 111 8.36 12.30 -0.89
CA PRO A 111 7.78 12.77 -2.15
C PRO A 111 7.78 14.29 -2.32
N LEU A 112 7.53 15.05 -1.24
CA LEU A 112 7.56 16.52 -1.24
C LEU A 112 8.96 17.14 -1.42
N LEU A 113 10.02 16.37 -1.18
CA LEU A 113 11.43 16.75 -1.33
C LEU A 113 12.07 16.18 -2.60
N SER A 114 11.31 15.41 -3.38
CA SER A 114 11.80 14.89 -4.65
C SER A 114 11.99 16.02 -5.65
N GLY A 115 13.07 15.93 -6.43
CA GLY A 115 13.25 16.80 -7.61
C GLY A 115 12.50 16.28 -8.85
N GLN A 116 11.82 15.14 -8.74
CA GLN A 116 11.07 14.49 -9.79
C GLN A 116 9.57 14.51 -9.49
N VAL A 117 8.75 14.44 -10.53
CA VAL A 117 7.32 14.14 -10.34
C VAL A 117 7.24 12.71 -9.80
N ARG A 118 6.58 12.53 -8.66
CA ARG A 118 6.38 11.21 -8.02
C ARG A 118 4.94 10.75 -8.25
N ALA A 119 4.69 9.45 -8.02
CA ALA A 119 3.31 8.97 -8.04
C ALA A 119 2.57 9.58 -6.83
N LEU A 120 1.36 10.09 -7.03
CA LEU A 120 0.58 10.69 -5.94
C LEU A 120 0.36 9.69 -4.78
N TYR A 121 0.33 8.39 -5.10
CA TYR A 121 0.25 7.31 -4.12
C TYR A 121 1.39 7.34 -3.09
N ASP A 122 2.59 7.80 -3.45
CA ASP A 122 3.77 7.81 -2.57
C ASP A 122 3.58 8.73 -1.35
N SER A 123 2.69 9.72 -1.45
CA SER A 123 2.32 10.59 -0.34
C SER A 123 1.44 9.91 0.71
N PHE A 124 0.95 8.69 0.47
CA PHE A 124 0.02 7.97 1.35
C PHE A 124 0.73 6.81 2.05
N ARG A 125 1.13 7.00 3.31
CA ARG A 125 1.76 5.95 4.10
C ARG A 125 0.70 5.05 4.73
N GLN A 126 0.77 3.74 4.46
CA GLN A 126 -0.17 2.76 4.99
C GLN A 126 -0.13 2.73 6.52
N ALA A 127 -1.30 2.86 7.17
CA ALA A 127 -1.39 2.63 8.60
C ALA A 127 -1.20 1.15 8.93
N PHE A 128 -0.64 0.87 10.10
CA PHE A 128 -0.46 -0.49 10.60
C PHE A 128 -0.64 -0.52 12.12
N ALA A 129 -1.16 -1.64 12.62
CA ALA A 129 -1.51 -1.78 14.03
C ALA A 129 -0.25 -2.02 14.86
N GLN A 130 -0.17 -1.35 15.99
CA GLN A 130 0.90 -1.52 16.96
C GLN A 130 0.30 -1.53 18.36
N VAL A 131 0.49 -2.63 19.09
CA VAL A 131 0.06 -2.83 20.49
C VAL A 131 -1.47 -2.87 20.68
N THR A 132 -2.20 -1.87 20.20
CA THR A 132 -3.66 -1.68 20.37
C THR A 132 -4.48 -2.88 19.89
N ASN A 133 -4.07 -3.45 18.76
CA ASN A 133 -4.67 -4.60 18.13
C ASN A 133 -3.60 -5.36 17.34
N PRO A 134 -3.73 -6.69 17.18
CA PRO A 134 -2.76 -7.47 16.42
C PRO A 134 -3.03 -7.37 14.91
N PRO A 135 -1.99 -7.40 14.06
CA PRO A 135 -2.14 -7.73 12.65
C PRO A 135 -2.55 -9.20 12.47
N ILE A 136 -3.07 -9.54 11.28
CA ILE A 136 -3.45 -10.91 10.88
C ILE A 136 -2.35 -11.52 9.99
N ASP A 137 -2.19 -12.84 10.00
CA ASP A 137 -1.33 -13.55 9.05
C ASP A 137 -2.10 -13.81 7.73
N PRO A 138 -1.83 -13.07 6.64
CA PRO A 138 -2.61 -13.18 5.40
C PRO A 138 -2.34 -14.47 4.61
N LEU A 139 -1.38 -15.28 5.06
CA LEU A 139 -1.01 -16.56 4.46
C LEU A 139 -1.62 -17.71 5.25
N ARG A 140 -1.35 -17.77 6.57
CA ARG A 140 -1.78 -18.88 7.44
C ARG A 140 -3.24 -18.77 7.86
N GLU A 141 -3.76 -17.55 7.99
CA GLU A 141 -5.12 -17.27 8.42
C GLU A 141 -5.99 -16.75 7.26
N GLN A 142 -5.60 -17.06 6.01
CA GLN A 142 -6.31 -16.57 4.82
C GLN A 142 -7.81 -16.91 4.82
N VAL A 143 -8.22 -18.02 5.47
CA VAL A 143 -9.62 -18.47 5.53
C VAL A 143 -10.56 -17.46 6.17
N VAL A 144 -10.06 -16.61 7.08
CA VAL A 144 -10.89 -15.55 7.70
C VAL A 144 -10.91 -14.27 6.86
N MET A 145 -10.10 -14.18 5.81
CA MET A 145 -9.97 -12.98 5.00
C MET A 145 -10.74 -13.06 3.68
N SER A 146 -11.23 -11.91 3.20
CA SER A 146 -11.99 -11.86 1.94
C SER A 146 -11.80 -10.56 1.17
N LEU A 147 -11.57 -10.70 -0.13
CA LEU A 147 -11.64 -9.60 -1.10
C LEU A 147 -12.96 -9.59 -1.88
N ALA A 148 -13.97 -10.33 -1.42
CA ALA A 148 -15.27 -10.36 -2.06
C ALA A 148 -15.85 -8.93 -2.11
N THR A 149 -16.28 -8.54 -3.30
CA THR A 149 -16.79 -7.20 -3.59
C THR A 149 -18.18 -7.32 -4.19
N GLN A 150 -19.14 -6.63 -3.60
CA GLN A 150 -20.51 -6.58 -4.06
C GLN A 150 -20.72 -5.28 -4.83
N ILE A 151 -21.43 -5.37 -5.96
CA ILE A 151 -21.81 -4.24 -6.80
C ILE A 151 -23.33 -4.25 -6.94
N GLY A 152 -23.95 -3.12 -6.66
CA GLY A 152 -25.39 -2.93 -6.70
C GLY A 152 -25.80 -1.78 -5.80
N ARG A 153 -27.10 -1.54 -5.68
CA ARG A 153 -27.63 -0.59 -4.69
C ARG A 153 -27.56 -1.23 -3.31
N GLU A 154 -27.12 -0.48 -2.31
CA GLU A 154 -27.21 -0.92 -0.92
C GLU A 154 -28.67 -0.83 -0.45
N GLY A 155 -29.13 -1.90 0.20
CA GLY A 155 -30.50 -2.03 0.70
C GLY A 155 -30.69 -1.45 2.10
N ASN A 156 -31.93 -1.47 2.59
CA ASN A 156 -32.24 -1.02 3.94
C ASN A 156 -31.75 -2.05 4.98
N ILE A 157 -30.85 -1.64 5.87
CA ILE A 157 -30.27 -2.51 6.91
C ILE A 157 -31.26 -2.89 8.02
N PHE A 158 -32.37 -2.15 8.17
CA PHE A 158 -33.38 -2.39 9.20
C PHE A 158 -34.48 -3.37 8.74
N GLU A 159 -34.53 -3.69 7.45
CA GLU A 159 -35.57 -4.54 6.87
C GLU A 159 -34.97 -5.76 6.19
N ALA A 160 -35.37 -6.95 6.62
CA ALA A 160 -35.04 -8.18 5.92
C ALA A 160 -35.93 -8.32 4.68
N ALA A 161 -35.38 -7.99 3.50
CA ALA A 161 -36.11 -8.03 2.23
C ALA A 161 -35.32 -8.76 1.12
N PRO A 162 -36.00 -9.42 0.16
CA PRO A 162 -35.34 -10.06 -0.99
C PRO A 162 -34.59 -9.06 -1.88
N ALA A 163 -35.01 -7.79 -1.89
CA ALA A 163 -34.34 -6.73 -2.65
C ALA A 163 -32.89 -6.52 -2.19
N ASN A 164 -32.59 -6.71 -0.90
CA ASN A 164 -31.24 -6.55 -0.35
C ASN A 164 -30.26 -7.61 -0.86
N ALA A 165 -30.76 -8.72 -1.41
CA ALA A 165 -29.93 -9.78 -1.99
C ALA A 165 -29.59 -9.50 -3.47
N ARG A 166 -30.17 -8.49 -4.13
CA ARG A 166 -29.94 -8.17 -5.55
C ARG A 166 -28.60 -7.48 -5.75
N GLN A 167 -27.56 -8.26 -6.01
CA GLN A 167 -26.19 -7.76 -6.13
C GLN A 167 -25.37 -8.64 -7.06
N VAL A 168 -24.41 -8.02 -7.75
CA VAL A 168 -23.38 -8.71 -8.51
C VAL A 168 -22.16 -8.90 -7.63
N THR A 169 -21.79 -10.15 -7.37
CA THR A 169 -20.65 -10.49 -6.51
C THR A 169 -19.40 -10.79 -7.33
N LEU A 170 -18.29 -10.17 -6.93
CA LEU A 170 -16.94 -10.38 -7.43
C LEU A 170 -16.06 -11.01 -6.36
N ASN A 171 -15.13 -11.87 -6.77
CA ASN A 171 -14.17 -12.49 -5.84
C ASN A 171 -12.98 -11.57 -5.46
N SER A 172 -12.87 -10.41 -6.12
CA SER A 172 -11.79 -9.42 -5.96
C SER A 172 -12.27 -8.07 -6.50
N PRO A 173 -11.83 -6.93 -5.91
CA PRO A 173 -12.06 -5.60 -6.48
C PRO A 173 -11.22 -5.33 -7.74
N VAL A 174 -10.30 -6.24 -8.13
CA VAL A 174 -9.44 -6.07 -9.30
C VAL A 174 -10.13 -6.66 -10.54
N LEU A 175 -10.48 -5.80 -11.49
CA LEU A 175 -11.17 -6.16 -12.72
C LEU A 175 -10.18 -6.45 -13.86
N SER A 176 -10.59 -7.35 -14.76
CA SER A 176 -10.04 -7.41 -16.12
C SER A 176 -10.93 -6.63 -17.07
N GLN A 177 -10.45 -6.35 -18.29
CA GLN A 177 -11.27 -5.66 -19.28
C GLN A 177 -12.55 -6.42 -19.58
N ARG A 178 -12.46 -7.75 -19.71
CA ARG A 178 -13.62 -8.62 -19.93
C ARG A 178 -14.63 -8.50 -18.80
N LYS A 179 -14.18 -8.54 -17.54
CA LYS A 179 -15.07 -8.39 -16.38
C LYS A 179 -15.72 -7.01 -16.31
N LEU A 180 -14.96 -5.94 -16.61
CA LEU A 180 -15.52 -4.60 -16.67
C LEU A 180 -16.61 -4.50 -17.73
N ARG A 181 -16.33 -4.95 -18.96
CA ARG A 181 -17.32 -4.93 -20.05
C ARG A 181 -18.54 -5.78 -19.75
N GLN A 182 -18.33 -6.98 -19.20
CA GLN A 182 -19.42 -7.86 -18.80
C GLN A 182 -20.32 -7.16 -17.77
N LEU A 183 -19.72 -6.58 -16.73
CA LEU A 183 -20.43 -5.83 -15.70
C LEU A 183 -21.28 -4.72 -16.32
N LEU A 184 -20.69 -3.86 -17.15
CA LEU A 184 -21.39 -2.74 -17.77
C LEU A 184 -22.49 -3.19 -18.74
N ALA A 185 -22.36 -4.38 -19.35
CA ALA A 185 -23.36 -4.94 -20.26
C ALA A 185 -24.50 -5.69 -19.56
N MET A 186 -24.41 -5.94 -18.25
CA MET A 186 -25.48 -6.62 -17.52
C MET A 186 -26.79 -5.84 -17.62
N PRO A 187 -27.96 -6.47 -17.80
CA PRO A 187 -29.24 -5.76 -17.98
C PRO A 187 -29.56 -4.75 -16.87
N GLU A 188 -29.14 -5.04 -15.64
CA GLU A 188 -29.31 -4.16 -14.47
C GLU A 188 -28.43 -2.90 -14.50
N PHE A 189 -27.35 -2.89 -15.29
CA PHE A 189 -26.38 -1.79 -15.35
C PHE A 189 -26.25 -1.15 -16.73
N ALA A 190 -26.64 -1.81 -17.81
CA ALA A 190 -26.45 -1.33 -19.19
C ALA A 190 -27.03 0.07 -19.45
N GLY A 191 -28.20 0.37 -18.89
CA GLY A 191 -28.82 1.70 -18.93
C GLY A 191 -28.59 2.56 -17.69
N ALA A 192 -27.87 2.03 -16.70
CA ALA A 192 -27.67 2.64 -15.38
C ALA A 192 -26.18 2.76 -15.02
N ASN A 193 -25.30 2.90 -16.01
CA ASN A 193 -23.91 3.24 -15.80
C ASN A 193 -23.59 4.57 -16.49
N ARG A 194 -22.69 5.35 -15.89
CA ARG A 194 -22.20 6.62 -16.45
C ARG A 194 -20.68 6.64 -16.41
N ARG A 195 -20.06 6.84 -17.57
CA ARG A 195 -18.63 7.17 -17.66
C ARG A 195 -18.40 8.64 -17.40
N ILE A 196 -17.42 8.93 -16.55
CA ILE A 196 -16.93 10.27 -16.24
C ILE A 196 -15.45 10.28 -16.63
N ASP A 197 -15.11 11.12 -17.61
CA ASP A 197 -13.75 11.24 -18.14
C ASP A 197 -12.92 12.13 -17.21
N LEU A 198 -11.80 11.62 -16.70
CA LEU A 198 -10.97 12.27 -15.68
C LEU A 198 -9.98 13.26 -16.29
N TYR A 199 -10.52 14.26 -16.99
CA TYR A 199 -9.76 15.27 -17.69
C TYR A 199 -10.31 16.68 -17.43
N ALA A 200 -9.39 17.63 -17.42
CA ALA A 200 -9.66 19.06 -17.25
C ALA A 200 -9.06 19.83 -18.43
N ASP A 201 -9.67 20.96 -18.78
CA ASP A 201 -9.01 21.91 -19.68
C ASP A 201 -7.75 22.48 -19.01
N ALA A 202 -6.69 22.74 -19.76
CA ALA A 202 -5.43 23.24 -19.20
C ALA A 202 -5.56 24.60 -18.48
N ALA A 203 -6.57 25.40 -18.83
CA ALA A 203 -6.91 26.67 -18.20
C ALA A 203 -7.82 26.53 -16.96
N GLU A 204 -8.45 25.37 -16.76
CA GLU A 204 -9.32 25.10 -15.61
C GLU A 204 -8.45 24.82 -14.36
N PRO A 205 -8.67 25.50 -13.22
CA PRO A 205 -8.05 25.14 -11.96
C PRO A 205 -8.39 23.70 -11.56
N LEU A 206 -7.41 22.95 -11.03
CA LEU A 206 -7.57 21.53 -10.74
C LEU A 206 -8.67 21.24 -9.70
N ASP A 207 -8.80 22.09 -8.68
CA ASP A 207 -9.89 22.04 -7.70
C ASP A 207 -11.26 22.28 -8.34
N GLY A 208 -11.36 23.25 -9.24
CA GLY A 208 -12.56 23.52 -10.04
C GLY A 208 -12.95 22.31 -10.90
N ALA A 209 -11.98 21.69 -11.57
CA ALA A 209 -12.20 20.46 -12.34
C ALA A 209 -12.70 19.31 -11.46
N ILE A 210 -12.12 19.11 -10.28
CA ILE A 210 -12.56 18.08 -9.33
C ILE A 210 -13.99 18.34 -8.86
N GLN A 211 -14.33 19.59 -8.53
CA GLN A 211 -15.70 19.96 -8.15
C GLN A 211 -16.71 19.73 -9.29
N ARG A 212 -16.33 20.02 -10.53
CA ARG A 212 -17.14 19.72 -11.72
C ARG A 212 -17.39 18.21 -11.86
N LEU A 213 -16.35 17.38 -11.68
CA LEU A 213 -16.49 15.92 -11.70
C LEU A 213 -17.41 15.41 -10.58
N CYS A 214 -17.34 16.01 -9.38
CA CYS A 214 -18.27 15.73 -8.28
C CYS A 214 -19.72 16.05 -8.65
N ALA A 215 -19.97 17.22 -9.25
CA ALA A 215 -21.30 17.62 -9.70
C ALA A 215 -21.84 16.72 -10.82
N GLU A 216 -21.00 16.32 -11.77
CA GLU A 216 -21.36 15.35 -12.82
C GLU A 216 -21.74 13.99 -12.21
N ALA A 217 -20.94 13.50 -11.26
CA ALA A 217 -21.22 12.26 -10.54
C ALA A 217 -22.54 12.32 -9.78
N GLU A 218 -22.81 13.40 -9.04
CA GLU A 218 -24.09 13.59 -8.36
C GLU A 218 -25.26 13.59 -9.33
N SER A 219 -25.17 14.37 -10.41
CA SER A 219 -26.22 14.46 -11.44
C SER A 219 -26.50 13.08 -12.05
N ALA A 220 -25.46 12.31 -12.36
CA ALA A 220 -25.59 10.96 -12.89
C ALA A 220 -26.31 10.01 -11.93
N VAL A 221 -25.97 10.03 -10.63
CA VAL A 221 -26.62 9.17 -9.62
C VAL A 221 -28.07 9.57 -9.41
N ARG A 222 -28.37 10.88 -9.35
CA ARG A 222 -29.75 11.38 -9.30
C ARG A 222 -30.54 11.00 -10.56
N GLY A 223 -29.88 10.96 -11.71
CA GLY A 223 -30.42 10.45 -12.97
C GLY A 223 -30.60 8.93 -13.03
N GLY A 224 -30.22 8.20 -11.97
CA GLY A 224 -30.43 6.76 -11.83
C GLY A 224 -29.20 5.89 -12.06
N ALA A 225 -28.02 6.47 -12.30
CA ALA A 225 -26.79 5.70 -12.46
C ALA A 225 -26.44 4.93 -11.17
N ILE A 226 -26.25 3.62 -11.31
CA ILE A 226 -25.84 2.67 -10.27
C ILE A 226 -24.33 2.42 -10.34
N ILE A 227 -23.71 2.59 -11.51
CA ILE A 227 -22.25 2.50 -11.68
C ILE A 227 -21.74 3.83 -12.22
N LEU A 228 -20.80 4.43 -11.49
CA LEU A 228 -19.97 5.53 -11.97
C LEU A 228 -18.63 4.95 -12.40
N LEU A 229 -18.34 5.00 -13.71
CA LEU A 229 -17.07 4.60 -14.28
C LEU A 229 -16.17 5.83 -14.41
N LEU A 230 -15.24 6.00 -13.49
CA LEU A 230 -14.22 7.05 -13.57
C LEU A 230 -13.10 6.56 -14.48
N SER A 231 -12.81 7.26 -15.58
CA SER A 231 -11.84 6.79 -16.58
C SER A 231 -10.82 7.85 -16.97
N ASP A 232 -9.53 7.50 -16.88
CA ASP A 232 -8.41 8.27 -17.46
C ASP A 232 -7.84 7.59 -18.74
N ARG A 233 -8.66 6.77 -19.41
CA ARG A 233 -8.28 6.04 -20.62
C ARG A 233 -8.39 6.85 -21.90
N TYR A 234 -9.24 7.87 -21.93
CA TYR A 234 -9.64 8.57 -23.17
C TYR A 234 -9.22 10.05 -23.17
N PRO A 235 -7.91 10.36 -23.22
CA PRO A 235 -7.42 11.73 -23.26
C PRO A 235 -7.87 12.43 -24.55
N GLN A 236 -8.26 13.70 -24.43
CA GLN A 236 -8.45 14.59 -25.58
C GLN A 236 -7.28 15.58 -25.69
N ASP A 237 -7.05 16.09 -26.89
CA ASP A 237 -5.98 17.06 -27.14
C ASP A 237 -6.21 18.34 -26.32
N GLY A 238 -5.14 18.85 -25.70
CA GLY A 238 -5.18 20.06 -24.87
C GLY A 238 -5.71 19.85 -23.44
N GLN A 239 -6.12 18.64 -23.07
CA GLN A 239 -6.59 18.34 -21.71
C GLN A 239 -5.49 17.78 -20.79
N LEU A 240 -5.60 18.11 -19.51
CA LEU A 240 -4.76 17.59 -18.44
C LEU A 240 -5.50 16.49 -17.69
N ALA A 241 -4.79 15.43 -17.32
CA ALA A 241 -5.38 14.34 -16.54
C ALA A 241 -5.63 14.78 -15.10
N VAL A 242 -6.85 14.58 -14.60
CA VAL A 242 -7.15 14.64 -13.17
C VAL A 242 -6.77 13.31 -12.56
N HIS A 243 -5.82 13.30 -11.60
CA HIS A 243 -5.32 12.04 -11.05
C HIS A 243 -6.45 11.20 -10.44
N ALA A 244 -6.53 9.91 -10.81
CA ALA A 244 -7.64 9.03 -10.44
C ALA A 244 -7.90 8.97 -8.93
N LEU A 245 -6.85 9.00 -8.10
CA LEU A 245 -6.97 9.03 -6.64
C LEU A 245 -7.67 10.29 -6.12
N LEU A 246 -7.34 11.48 -6.64
CA LEU A 246 -7.97 12.75 -6.25
C LEU A 246 -9.47 12.73 -6.57
N ALA A 247 -9.80 12.38 -7.82
CA ALA A 247 -11.18 12.30 -8.27
C ALA A 247 -11.98 11.25 -7.50
N THR A 248 -11.41 10.07 -7.26
CA THR A 248 -12.08 9.00 -6.51
C THR A 248 -12.43 9.44 -5.09
N GLY A 249 -11.48 10.03 -4.36
CA GLY A 249 -11.70 10.48 -2.99
C GLY A 249 -12.72 11.62 -2.91
N ALA A 250 -12.59 12.63 -3.77
CA ALA A 250 -13.50 13.77 -3.81
C ALA A 250 -14.94 13.35 -4.17
N ILE A 251 -15.12 12.55 -5.23
CA ILE A 251 -16.44 12.07 -5.66
C ILE A 251 -17.05 11.18 -4.59
N HIS A 252 -16.26 10.28 -3.98
CA HIS A 252 -16.75 9.43 -2.90
C HIS A 252 -17.28 10.28 -1.73
N ARG A 253 -16.51 11.26 -1.26
CA ARG A 253 -16.91 12.12 -0.14
C ARG A 253 -18.13 12.97 -0.49
N HIS A 254 -18.14 13.57 -1.68
CA HIS A 254 -19.26 14.36 -2.18
C HIS A 254 -20.57 13.56 -2.19
N LEU A 255 -20.53 12.33 -2.71
CA LEU A 255 -21.70 11.45 -2.73
C LEU A 255 -22.13 10.96 -1.34
N VAL A 256 -21.20 10.84 -0.39
CA VAL A 256 -21.53 10.55 1.02
C VAL A 256 -22.26 11.75 1.63
N ASP A 257 -21.73 12.96 1.46
CA ASP A 257 -22.32 14.18 2.00
C ASP A 257 -23.71 14.47 1.37
N ALA A 258 -23.90 14.11 0.10
CA ALA A 258 -25.19 14.20 -0.59
C ALA A 258 -26.18 13.07 -0.26
N GLY A 259 -25.77 12.06 0.54
CA GLY A 259 -26.60 10.88 0.85
C GLY A 259 -26.84 9.93 -0.32
N LEU A 260 -25.99 9.98 -1.35
CA LEU A 260 -26.12 9.24 -2.61
C LEU A 260 -25.20 8.02 -2.71
N ARG A 261 -24.17 7.91 -1.85
CA ARG A 261 -23.14 6.86 -1.99
C ARG A 261 -23.69 5.43 -1.90
N CYS A 262 -24.76 5.18 -1.14
CA CYS A 262 -25.43 3.88 -1.04
C CYS A 262 -26.19 3.50 -2.34
N ALA A 263 -26.52 4.47 -3.19
CA ALA A 263 -27.29 4.26 -4.42
C ALA A 263 -26.42 3.88 -5.63
N CYS A 264 -25.09 4.00 -5.52
CA CYS A 264 -24.18 3.77 -6.62
C CYS A 264 -22.86 3.09 -6.19
N ASN A 265 -22.06 2.69 -7.18
CA ASN A 265 -20.75 2.08 -7.03
C ASN A 265 -19.76 2.89 -7.87
N ILE A 266 -18.55 3.06 -7.36
CA ILE A 266 -17.46 3.76 -8.06
C ILE A 266 -16.53 2.71 -8.64
N VAL A 267 -16.41 2.64 -9.96
CA VAL A 267 -15.47 1.77 -10.67
C VAL A 267 -14.42 2.65 -11.33
N VAL A 268 -13.14 2.35 -11.13
CA VAL A 268 -12.04 3.19 -11.62
C VAL A 268 -11.30 2.46 -12.74
N GLU A 269 -11.38 2.96 -13.97
CA GLU A 269 -10.53 2.55 -15.09
C GLU A 269 -9.34 3.50 -15.17
N THR A 270 -8.15 3.05 -14.77
CA THR A 270 -6.99 3.94 -14.63
C THR A 270 -5.68 3.38 -15.16
N GLY A 271 -4.84 4.27 -15.70
CA GLY A 271 -3.44 4.02 -16.03
C GLY A 271 -2.48 4.20 -14.85
N THR A 272 -2.93 4.82 -13.76
CA THR A 272 -2.08 5.13 -12.59
C THR A 272 -1.84 3.92 -11.67
N ALA A 273 -2.78 2.96 -11.61
CA ALA A 273 -2.72 1.82 -10.69
C ALA A 273 -2.01 0.60 -11.31
N ARG A 274 -1.03 0.03 -10.58
CA ARG A 274 -0.22 -1.09 -11.05
C ARG A 274 0.37 -1.99 -9.96
N ASP A 275 0.47 -1.50 -8.73
CA ASP A 275 0.88 -2.30 -7.57
C ASP A 275 -0.22 -2.33 -6.49
N PRO A 276 -0.13 -3.21 -5.48
CA PRO A 276 -1.14 -3.33 -4.44
C PRO A 276 -1.39 -2.07 -3.61
N HIS A 277 -0.38 -1.21 -3.45
CA HIS A 277 -0.54 0.03 -2.72
C HIS A 277 -1.46 1.00 -3.47
N HIS A 278 -1.30 1.13 -4.78
CA HIS A 278 -2.18 1.97 -5.61
C HIS A 278 -3.64 1.52 -5.53
N PHE A 279 -3.89 0.20 -5.58
CA PHE A 279 -5.23 -0.36 -5.37
C PHE A 279 -5.75 -0.08 -3.96
N ALA A 280 -4.92 -0.27 -2.94
CA ALA A 280 -5.31 -0.03 -1.56
C ALA A 280 -5.70 1.44 -1.34
N CYS A 281 -4.98 2.39 -1.93
CA CYS A 281 -5.35 3.81 -1.89
C CYS A 281 -6.70 4.04 -2.55
N LEU A 282 -6.89 3.65 -3.82
CA LEU A 282 -8.17 3.85 -4.52
C LEU A 282 -9.36 3.25 -3.76
N ILE A 283 -9.21 2.02 -3.24
CA ILE A 283 -10.27 1.34 -2.48
C ILE A 283 -10.48 2.01 -1.12
N GLY A 284 -9.40 2.35 -0.41
CA GLY A 284 -9.44 3.02 0.88
C GLY A 284 -10.06 4.42 0.83
N TYR A 285 -10.12 5.02 -0.36
CA TYR A 285 -10.80 6.29 -0.63
C TYR A 285 -12.13 6.16 -1.40
N GLY A 286 -12.67 4.94 -1.51
CA GLY A 286 -14.08 4.73 -1.89
C GLY A 286 -14.33 3.99 -3.20
N ALA A 287 -13.28 3.63 -3.95
CA ALA A 287 -13.44 2.77 -5.12
C ALA A 287 -14.05 1.41 -4.72
N THR A 288 -15.06 1.01 -5.47
CA THR A 288 -15.69 -0.30 -5.32
C THR A 288 -14.84 -1.36 -6.00
N ALA A 289 -14.40 -1.09 -7.23
CA ALA A 289 -13.51 -1.93 -8.02
C ALA A 289 -12.60 -1.08 -8.91
N VAL A 290 -11.48 -1.65 -9.35
CA VAL A 290 -10.45 -0.96 -10.14
C VAL A 290 -10.05 -1.84 -11.33
N TYR A 291 -10.06 -1.26 -12.53
CA TYR A 291 -9.52 -1.83 -13.76
C TYR A 291 -8.22 -1.09 -14.16
N PRO A 292 -7.04 -1.70 -13.97
CA PRO A 292 -5.74 -1.09 -14.25
C PRO A 292 -5.35 -1.26 -15.74
N PHE A 293 -5.99 -0.56 -16.67
CA PHE A 293 -5.84 -0.87 -18.09
C PHE A 293 -4.37 -0.80 -18.56
N LEU A 294 -3.59 0.18 -18.10
CA LEU A 294 -2.20 0.37 -18.55
C LEU A 294 -1.27 -0.76 -18.10
N ALA A 295 -1.50 -1.32 -16.90
CA ALA A 295 -0.76 -2.50 -16.44
C ALA A 295 -0.99 -3.68 -17.38
N TYR A 296 -2.25 -3.93 -17.76
CA TYR A 296 -2.60 -4.99 -18.71
C TYR A 296 -2.01 -4.77 -20.11
N GLN A 297 -2.06 -3.55 -20.64
CA GLN A 297 -1.45 -3.21 -21.94
C GLN A 297 0.07 -3.39 -21.92
N THR A 298 0.71 -3.00 -20.81
CA THR A 298 2.16 -3.14 -20.64
C THR A 298 2.58 -4.61 -20.53
N LEU A 299 1.83 -5.42 -19.79
CA LEU A 299 2.06 -6.86 -19.69
C LEU A 299 1.86 -7.57 -21.03
N LEU A 300 0.89 -7.14 -21.83
CA LEU A 300 0.68 -7.66 -23.18
C LEU A 300 1.89 -7.39 -24.08
N ASP A 301 2.41 -6.15 -24.06
CA ASP A 301 3.64 -5.80 -24.78
C ASP A 301 4.86 -6.59 -24.29
N MET A 302 5.02 -6.74 -22.98
CA MET A 302 6.13 -7.52 -22.40
C MET A 302 6.08 -9.00 -22.81
N GLY A 303 4.89 -9.60 -22.79
CA GLY A 303 4.68 -10.97 -23.26
C GLY A 303 4.96 -11.13 -24.75
N ALA A 304 4.46 -10.21 -25.59
CA ALA A 304 4.69 -10.23 -27.04
C ALA A 304 6.18 -10.10 -27.41
N ARG A 305 6.98 -9.44 -26.57
CA ARG A 305 8.44 -9.29 -26.74
C ARG A 305 9.27 -10.41 -26.10
N GLY A 306 8.64 -11.41 -25.47
CA GLY A 306 9.35 -12.50 -24.78
C GLY A 306 10.13 -12.05 -23.54
N LEU A 307 9.69 -10.98 -22.87
CA LEU A 307 10.37 -10.40 -21.68
C LEU A 307 9.89 -11.01 -20.35
N LEU A 308 9.07 -12.06 -20.40
CA LEU A 308 8.43 -12.73 -19.26
C LEU A 308 8.78 -14.22 -19.31
N LEU A 309 9.28 -14.76 -18.19
CA LEU A 309 9.68 -16.16 -18.08
C LEU A 309 8.48 -17.09 -17.90
N GLY A 310 8.60 -18.34 -18.38
CA GLY A 310 7.67 -19.43 -18.08
C GLY A 310 6.31 -19.35 -18.80
N HIS A 311 6.19 -18.53 -19.85
CA HIS A 311 4.94 -18.31 -20.59
C HIS A 311 5.06 -18.61 -22.10
N ASP A 312 6.00 -19.49 -22.46
CA ASP A 312 6.18 -19.97 -23.84
C ASP A 312 5.06 -20.96 -24.21
N GLY A 313 4.01 -20.49 -24.89
CA GLY A 313 3.16 -21.36 -25.72
C GLY A 313 1.78 -21.80 -25.18
N GLU A 314 1.40 -21.48 -23.94
CA GLU A 314 -0.01 -21.59 -23.50
C GLU A 314 -0.67 -20.20 -23.48
N ALA A 315 -1.95 -20.12 -23.86
CA ALA A 315 -2.73 -18.88 -23.87
C ALA A 315 -2.49 -18.08 -22.58
N SER A 316 -1.72 -16.99 -22.70
CA SER A 316 -0.94 -16.44 -21.60
C SER A 316 -1.83 -15.95 -20.46
N GLU A 317 -1.89 -16.72 -19.35
CA GLU A 317 -2.66 -16.41 -18.13
C GLU A 317 -2.06 -15.22 -17.33
N LEU A 318 -1.23 -14.38 -17.95
CA LEU A 318 -0.55 -13.21 -17.36
C LEU A 318 -1.51 -12.36 -16.53
N GLY A 319 -2.72 -12.16 -17.06
CA GLY A 319 -3.73 -11.33 -16.40
C GLY A 319 -4.29 -11.96 -15.14
N ARG A 320 -4.34 -13.29 -15.07
CA ARG A 320 -4.71 -14.02 -13.85
C ARG A 320 -3.58 -13.99 -12.84
N SER A 321 -2.34 -14.24 -13.26
CA SER A 321 -1.17 -14.20 -12.39
C SER A 321 -1.01 -12.83 -11.75
N TYR A 322 -1.09 -11.76 -12.55
CA TYR A 322 -1.10 -10.38 -12.05
C TYR A 322 -2.20 -10.15 -11.01
N ARG A 323 -3.46 -10.54 -11.29
CA ARG A 323 -4.57 -10.40 -10.31
C ARG A 323 -4.34 -11.19 -9.04
N ARG A 324 -3.69 -12.36 -9.11
CA ARG A 324 -3.34 -13.18 -7.94
C ARG A 324 -2.26 -12.49 -7.10
N GLY A 325 -1.23 -11.92 -7.75
CA GLY A 325 -0.22 -11.08 -7.11
C GLY A 325 -0.84 -9.88 -6.39
N ILE A 326 -1.68 -9.12 -7.09
CA ILE A 326 -2.39 -7.98 -6.46
C ILE A 326 -3.30 -8.44 -5.31
N ARG A 327 -4.00 -9.57 -5.45
CA ARG A 327 -4.82 -10.13 -4.37
C ARG A 327 -3.99 -10.46 -3.13
N LYS A 328 -2.82 -11.11 -3.27
CA LYS A 328 -1.94 -11.39 -2.13
C LYS A 328 -1.47 -10.09 -1.48
N GLY A 329 -1.08 -9.10 -2.28
CA GLY A 329 -0.65 -7.80 -1.77
C GLY A 329 -1.75 -7.02 -1.05
N LEU A 330 -2.98 -7.03 -1.55
CA LEU A 330 -4.12 -6.42 -0.87
C LEU A 330 -4.40 -7.10 0.48
N LEU A 331 -4.43 -8.44 0.52
CA LEU A 331 -4.60 -9.18 1.77
C LEU A 331 -3.49 -8.82 2.77
N LYS A 332 -2.24 -8.71 2.32
CA LYS A 332 -1.12 -8.23 3.14
C LYS A 332 -1.35 -6.82 3.70
N ILE A 333 -1.83 -5.88 2.89
CA ILE A 333 -2.09 -4.50 3.33
C ILE A 333 -3.21 -4.47 4.38
N LEU A 334 -4.33 -5.15 4.13
CA LEU A 334 -5.44 -5.26 5.07
C LEU A 334 -5.00 -5.87 6.40
N SER A 335 -4.17 -6.91 6.35
CA SER A 335 -3.72 -7.64 7.52
C SER A 335 -2.83 -6.81 8.45
N LYS A 336 -2.14 -5.78 7.94
CA LYS A 336 -1.31 -4.86 8.75
C LYS A 336 -2.12 -4.14 9.85
N MET A 337 -3.40 -3.87 9.60
CA MET A 337 -4.31 -3.28 10.59
C MET A 337 -5.21 -4.32 11.28
N GLY A 338 -5.01 -5.60 10.98
CA GLY A 338 -5.87 -6.67 11.49
C GLY A 338 -7.27 -6.67 10.86
N ILE A 339 -7.40 -6.16 9.63
CA ILE A 339 -8.69 -6.12 8.92
C ILE A 339 -8.83 -7.38 8.06
N SER A 340 -9.95 -8.08 8.21
CA SER A 340 -10.18 -9.33 7.50
C SER A 340 -10.83 -9.15 6.12
N THR A 341 -11.66 -8.12 5.91
CA THR A 341 -12.46 -8.00 4.68
C THR A 341 -12.24 -6.68 3.94
N ILE A 342 -12.26 -6.73 2.61
CA ILE A 342 -12.16 -5.52 1.77
C ILE A 342 -13.36 -4.59 1.95
N ALA A 343 -14.52 -5.13 2.34
CA ALA A 343 -15.71 -4.34 2.66
C ALA A 343 -15.46 -3.43 3.88
N GLY A 344 -14.79 -3.93 4.92
CA GLY A 344 -14.41 -3.13 6.08
C GLY A 344 -13.21 -2.19 5.84
N TYR A 345 -12.41 -2.46 4.81
CA TYR A 345 -11.27 -1.61 4.42
C TYR A 345 -11.67 -0.47 3.48
N ARG A 346 -12.69 -0.68 2.63
CA ARG A 346 -13.15 0.33 1.67
C ARG A 346 -13.62 1.58 2.40
N ALA A 347 -13.17 2.74 1.94
CA ALA A 347 -13.45 4.05 2.55
C ALA A 347 -12.94 4.22 4.00
N ALA A 348 -12.13 3.30 4.54
CA ALA A 348 -11.64 3.39 5.91
C ALA A 348 -10.49 4.40 6.09
N GLN A 349 -9.91 4.91 4.98
CA GLN A 349 -8.84 5.92 5.00
C GLN A 349 -7.65 5.56 5.93
N LEU A 350 -7.21 4.31 5.91
CA LEU A 350 -6.12 3.80 6.77
C LEU A 350 -4.74 4.18 6.24
N PHE A 351 -4.54 5.48 6.08
CA PHE A 351 -3.33 6.09 5.58
C PHE A 351 -2.99 7.32 6.41
N GLU A 352 -1.73 7.73 6.33
CA GLU A 352 -1.29 9.07 6.70
C GLU A 352 -0.74 9.77 5.45
N ILE A 353 -1.14 11.02 5.25
CA ILE A 353 -0.69 11.83 4.12
C ILE A 353 0.53 12.65 4.54
N VAL A 354 1.62 12.53 3.78
CA VAL A 354 2.83 13.32 3.97
C VAL A 354 3.08 14.12 2.70
N GLY A 355 3.06 15.46 2.81
CA GLY A 355 3.45 16.34 1.71
C GLY A 355 2.32 16.82 0.79
N LEU A 356 1.07 16.81 1.25
CA LEU A 356 -0.04 17.48 0.56
C LEU A 356 -0.61 18.60 1.43
N ASP A 357 -0.98 19.71 0.81
CA ASP A 357 -1.62 20.82 1.51
C ASP A 357 -3.02 20.45 2.04
N ASN A 358 -3.43 21.10 3.13
CA ASN A 358 -4.73 20.86 3.76
C ASN A 358 -5.90 21.12 2.81
N THR A 359 -5.79 22.07 1.87
CA THR A 359 -6.86 22.32 0.89
C THR A 359 -7.12 21.11 -0.01
N VAL A 360 -6.08 20.36 -0.37
CA VAL A 360 -6.18 19.12 -1.14
C VAL A 360 -6.80 18.02 -0.28
N VAL A 361 -6.34 17.89 0.96
CA VAL A 361 -6.86 16.90 1.91
C VAL A 361 -8.34 17.15 2.21
N ASP A 362 -8.74 18.38 2.45
CA ASP A 362 -10.13 18.73 2.81
C ASP A 362 -11.14 18.48 1.69
N LEU A 363 -10.71 18.65 0.43
CA LEU A 363 -11.55 18.39 -0.75
C LEU A 363 -11.58 16.90 -1.12
N CYS A 364 -10.41 16.25 -1.16
CA CYS A 364 -10.27 14.91 -1.75
C CYS A 364 -10.22 13.77 -0.71
N PHE A 365 -9.69 14.04 0.48
CA PHE A 365 -9.30 13.00 1.47
C PHE A 365 -9.72 13.36 2.90
N ARG A 366 -10.85 14.07 3.04
CA ARG A 366 -11.29 14.61 4.33
C ARG A 366 -11.34 13.52 5.39
N GLY A 367 -10.65 13.77 6.51
CA GLY A 367 -10.53 12.85 7.64
C GLY A 367 -9.17 12.17 7.76
N THR A 368 -8.36 12.17 6.70
CA THR A 368 -7.02 11.60 6.75
C THR A 368 -6.02 12.56 7.42
N PRO A 369 -5.20 12.09 8.38
CA PRO A 369 -4.14 12.92 8.97
C PRO A 369 -3.12 13.39 7.91
N SER A 370 -2.83 14.69 7.91
CA SER A 370 -1.70 15.27 7.18
C SER A 370 -0.98 16.30 8.03
N ARG A 371 0.06 15.85 8.73
CA ARG A 371 0.78 16.69 9.72
C ARG A 371 1.86 17.56 9.10
N VAL A 372 2.35 17.13 7.94
CA VAL A 372 3.35 17.85 7.15
C VAL A 372 2.70 18.18 5.83
N GLY A 373 2.29 19.45 5.69
CA GLY A 373 1.72 19.97 4.45
C GLY A 373 2.69 19.91 3.28
N GLY A 374 2.28 20.35 2.10
CA GLY A 374 3.14 20.35 0.92
C GLY A 374 2.41 20.83 -0.32
N ALA A 375 2.38 20.00 -1.36
CA ALA A 375 1.83 20.37 -2.65
C ALA A 375 0.32 20.69 -2.57
N GLY A 376 -0.07 21.84 -3.09
CA GLY A 376 -1.46 22.23 -3.30
C GLY A 376 -1.95 21.87 -4.70
N PHE A 377 -3.14 22.35 -5.05
CA PHE A 377 -3.72 22.11 -6.38
C PHE A 377 -2.92 22.72 -7.53
N ASN A 378 -2.21 23.83 -7.30
CA ASN A 378 -1.41 24.48 -8.32
C ASN A 378 -0.18 23.64 -8.68
N GLU A 379 0.53 23.13 -7.66
CA GLU A 379 1.69 22.26 -7.84
C GLU A 379 1.28 20.95 -8.50
N LEU A 380 0.18 20.32 -8.05
CA LEU A 380 -0.34 19.09 -8.65
C LEU A 380 -0.82 19.30 -10.11
N ALA A 381 -1.37 20.47 -10.43
CA ALA A 381 -1.72 20.82 -11.81
C ALA A 381 -0.45 20.98 -12.67
N GLU A 382 0.61 21.55 -12.11
CA GLU A 382 1.88 21.69 -12.81
C GLU A 382 2.54 20.33 -13.07
N ASP A 383 2.52 19.42 -12.09
CA ASP A 383 2.94 18.04 -12.29
C ASP A 383 2.18 17.39 -13.45
N ALA A 384 0.86 17.56 -13.52
CA ALA A 384 0.05 17.06 -14.62
C ALA A 384 0.45 17.67 -15.98
N ARG A 385 0.83 18.96 -16.03
CA ARG A 385 1.36 19.62 -17.24
C ARG A 385 2.71 19.04 -17.65
N LEU A 386 3.62 18.84 -16.71
CA LEU A 386 4.93 18.24 -16.96
C LEU A 386 4.78 16.83 -17.53
N LEU A 387 3.89 16.01 -16.97
CA LEU A 387 3.62 14.66 -17.46
C LEU A 387 2.96 14.66 -18.84
N ALA A 388 2.04 15.59 -19.09
CA ALA A 388 1.43 15.75 -20.41
C ALA A 388 2.47 16.13 -21.48
N ALA A 389 3.37 17.07 -21.16
CA ALA A 389 4.45 17.47 -22.05
C ALA A 389 5.45 16.33 -22.31
N ARG A 390 5.85 15.58 -21.27
CA ARG A 390 6.70 14.38 -21.41
C ARG A 390 6.06 13.32 -22.31
N ALA A 391 4.77 13.08 -22.16
CA ALA A 391 4.04 12.11 -22.98
C ALA A 391 3.93 12.54 -24.46
N ALA A 392 3.96 13.83 -24.75
CA ALA A 392 3.89 14.39 -26.09
C ALA A 392 5.23 14.39 -26.84
N SER A 393 6.37 14.30 -26.14
CA SER A 393 7.68 14.13 -26.78
C SER A 393 7.71 12.82 -27.59
N ASP A 394 8.26 12.79 -28.79
CA ASP A 394 8.29 11.56 -29.62
C ASP A 394 9.66 10.83 -29.57
N GLY A 395 10.64 11.34 -28.78
CA GLY A 395 12.05 10.95 -28.89
C GLY A 395 12.58 9.90 -27.92
N ASP A 396 12.06 9.83 -26.69
CA ASP A 396 12.68 9.03 -25.65
C ASP A 396 11.88 7.75 -25.36
N GLY A 397 12.60 6.62 -25.32
CA GLY A 397 12.07 5.37 -24.80
C GLY A 397 11.60 5.52 -23.34
N LEU A 398 11.17 4.41 -22.74
CA LEU A 398 10.71 4.43 -21.36
C LEU A 398 11.84 4.91 -20.42
N GLU A 399 11.51 5.84 -19.51
CA GLU A 399 12.45 6.30 -18.49
C GLU A 399 12.98 5.11 -17.67
N LEU A 400 14.26 5.16 -17.29
CA LEU A 400 14.90 4.06 -16.56
C LEU A 400 14.26 3.82 -15.19
N GLY A 401 13.78 4.88 -14.53
CA GLY A 401 13.38 4.89 -13.13
C GLY A 401 14.55 5.28 -12.23
N GLY A 402 14.59 4.70 -11.04
CA GLY A 402 15.63 4.96 -10.04
C GLY A 402 15.08 5.19 -8.64
N LEU A 403 13.88 4.66 -8.35
CA LEU A 403 13.21 4.77 -7.06
C LEU A 403 13.51 3.57 -6.17
N LEU A 404 13.63 2.38 -6.75
CA LEU A 404 13.89 1.13 -6.01
C LEU A 404 15.39 0.88 -5.89
N ARG A 405 16.19 1.39 -6.83
CA ARG A 405 17.64 1.32 -6.80
C ARG A 405 18.25 2.59 -7.38
N PHE A 406 19.44 2.93 -6.89
CA PHE A 406 20.21 4.02 -7.46
C PHE A 406 20.49 3.80 -8.96
N VAL A 407 20.12 4.79 -9.77
CA VAL A 407 20.45 4.90 -11.18
C VAL A 407 21.02 6.30 -11.43
N GLN A 408 22.11 6.38 -12.17
CA GLN A 408 22.71 7.67 -12.52
C GLN A 408 21.72 8.52 -13.34
N GLY A 409 21.40 9.72 -12.85
CA GLY A 409 20.38 10.60 -13.45
C GLY A 409 18.93 10.25 -13.08
N GLY A 410 18.73 9.24 -12.23
CA GLY A 410 17.44 8.90 -11.63
C GLY A 410 17.17 9.71 -10.35
N GLU A 411 16.29 9.19 -9.49
CA GLU A 411 16.02 9.79 -8.19
C GLU A 411 17.26 9.76 -7.30
N ARG A 412 17.34 10.71 -6.38
CA ARG A 412 18.46 10.80 -5.44
C ARG A 412 18.33 9.73 -4.35
N HIS A 413 19.46 9.26 -3.86
CA HIS A 413 19.56 8.26 -2.80
C HIS A 413 20.55 8.74 -1.74
N ALA A 414 20.24 8.56 -0.46
CA ALA A 414 21.14 8.93 0.63
C ALA A 414 22.41 8.06 0.65
N PHE A 415 22.34 6.83 0.13
CA PHE A 415 23.45 5.89 0.03
C PHE A 415 23.92 5.68 -1.42
N ASP A 416 24.23 6.77 -2.13
CA ASP A 416 24.82 6.68 -3.46
C ASP A 416 26.27 6.10 -3.41
N PRO A 417 26.79 5.55 -4.53
CA PRO A 417 28.11 4.93 -4.57
C PRO A 417 29.24 5.84 -4.09
N GLY A 418 29.14 7.15 -4.33
CA GLY A 418 30.13 8.13 -3.92
C GLY A 418 30.15 8.35 -2.40
N VAL A 419 28.98 8.41 -1.75
CA VAL A 419 28.87 8.49 -0.29
C VAL A 419 29.40 7.22 0.37
N VAL A 420 29.03 6.04 -0.15
CA VAL A 420 29.47 4.74 0.40
C VAL A 420 30.98 4.58 0.30
N GLN A 421 31.57 4.90 -0.86
CA GLN A 421 33.03 4.81 -1.05
C GLN A 421 33.80 5.79 -0.16
N ALA A 422 33.29 7.01 0.01
CA ALA A 422 33.91 8.00 0.88
C ALA A 422 33.91 7.54 2.35
N LEU A 423 32.79 7.00 2.84
CA LEU A 423 32.71 6.46 4.21
C LEU A 423 33.68 5.28 4.39
N GLN A 424 33.68 4.31 3.47
CA GLN A 424 34.57 3.16 3.53
C GLN A 424 36.04 3.57 3.54
N ARG A 425 36.43 4.57 2.75
CA ARG A 425 37.79 5.09 2.76
C ARG A 425 38.13 5.71 4.11
N ALA A 426 37.28 6.61 4.61
CA ALA A 426 37.51 7.32 5.87
C ALA A 426 37.74 6.36 7.05
N VAL A 427 36.95 5.29 7.16
CA VAL A 427 37.09 4.31 8.25
C VAL A 427 38.25 3.32 8.07
N LEU A 428 38.78 3.18 6.85
CA LEU A 428 39.92 2.29 6.56
C LEU A 428 41.27 3.01 6.68
N THR A 429 41.33 4.29 6.32
CA THR A 429 42.57 5.08 6.34
C THR A 429 42.81 5.78 7.67
N ASP A 430 41.73 6.04 8.44
CA ASP A 430 41.78 6.86 9.66
C ASP A 430 42.33 8.28 9.41
N ASP A 431 42.17 8.79 8.18
CA ASP A 431 42.61 10.12 7.76
C ASP A 431 41.46 11.14 7.87
N ALA A 432 41.73 12.25 8.58
CA ALA A 432 40.78 13.34 8.77
C ALA A 432 40.31 13.98 7.45
N SER A 433 41.16 14.00 6.41
CA SER A 433 40.82 14.53 5.10
C SER A 433 39.85 13.63 4.33
N ASP A 434 39.94 12.31 4.50
CA ASP A 434 38.98 11.35 3.95
C ASP A 434 37.62 11.47 4.66
N TRP A 435 37.63 11.64 5.99
CA TRP A 435 36.41 11.92 6.76
C TRP A 435 35.73 13.21 6.31
N GLU A 436 36.50 14.29 6.10
CA GLU A 436 35.97 15.57 5.61
C GLU A 436 35.36 15.43 4.22
N THR A 437 35.94 14.61 3.35
CA THR A 437 35.37 14.30 2.02
C THR A 437 34.02 13.60 2.13
N TYR A 438 33.89 12.62 3.04
CA TYR A 438 32.61 11.98 3.33
C TYR A 438 31.57 12.98 3.87
N ARG A 439 31.98 13.78 4.86
CA ARG A 439 31.13 14.79 5.50
C ARG A 439 30.58 15.79 4.49
N GLN A 440 31.42 16.34 3.62
CA GLN A 440 31.00 17.28 2.59
C GLN A 440 29.96 16.69 1.62
N ARG A 441 30.07 15.40 1.28
CA ARG A 441 29.08 14.72 0.42
C ARG A 441 27.73 14.55 1.11
N VAL A 442 27.73 14.23 2.40
CA VAL A 442 26.49 14.00 3.17
C VAL A 442 25.83 15.31 3.59
N ASP A 443 26.60 16.32 4.00
CA ASP A 443 26.10 17.60 4.49
C ASP A 443 25.81 18.59 3.35
N GLY A 444 26.52 18.48 2.23
CA GLY A 444 26.39 19.36 1.06
C GLY A 444 25.32 18.94 0.06
N ARG A 445 24.59 17.84 0.33
CA ARG A 445 23.49 17.37 -0.53
C ARG A 445 22.24 18.23 -0.32
N GLU A 446 21.36 18.27 -1.31
CA GLU A 446 20.05 18.88 -1.10
C GLU A 446 19.15 17.98 -0.21
N PRO A 447 18.11 18.54 0.44
CA PRO A 447 17.27 17.82 1.39
C PRO A 447 16.67 16.52 0.84
N LEU A 448 16.69 15.47 1.66
CA LEU A 448 16.04 14.17 1.41
C LEU A 448 15.01 13.81 2.51
N ALA A 449 15.27 14.22 3.75
CA ALA A 449 14.39 13.97 4.89
C ALA A 449 13.98 15.26 5.60
N LEU A 450 12.90 15.23 6.40
CA LEU A 450 12.39 16.41 7.12
C LEU A 450 13.45 17.08 8.02
N ARG A 451 14.34 16.29 8.61
CA ARG A 451 15.44 16.81 9.44
C ARG A 451 16.40 17.70 8.67
N ASP A 452 16.52 17.51 7.36
CA ASP A 452 17.40 18.30 6.50
C ASP A 452 16.84 19.72 6.28
N LEU A 453 15.58 19.97 6.64
CA LEU A 453 14.95 21.30 6.62
C LEU A 453 15.15 22.07 7.94
N LEU A 454 15.72 21.43 8.96
CA LEU A 454 15.91 22.02 10.27
C LEU A 454 17.33 22.57 10.40
N ARG A 455 17.45 23.71 11.08
CA ARG A 455 18.74 24.24 11.55
C ARG A 455 18.73 24.31 13.06
N VAL A 456 19.88 24.02 13.67
CA VAL A 456 20.05 24.16 15.13
C VAL A 456 20.35 25.63 15.42
N ASP A 457 19.52 26.24 16.24
CA ASP A 457 19.81 27.55 16.85
C ASP A 457 20.59 27.30 18.15
N ALA A 458 21.91 27.13 18.00
CA ALA A 458 22.83 27.01 19.11
C ALA A 458 23.28 28.43 19.49
N GLY A 459 23.08 28.83 20.74
CA GLY A 459 23.45 30.16 21.25
C GLY A 459 24.97 30.41 21.25
N ASP A 460 25.51 30.87 22.37
CA ASP A 460 26.95 31.15 22.42
C ASP A 460 27.78 29.85 22.33
N ALA A 461 28.80 29.86 21.47
CA ALA A 461 29.71 28.75 21.31
C ALA A 461 30.57 28.56 22.57
N ILE A 462 30.77 27.30 22.96
CA ILE A 462 31.67 26.90 24.05
C ILE A 462 32.96 26.29 23.48
N THR A 463 33.96 26.09 24.34
CA THR A 463 35.18 25.39 23.94
C THR A 463 34.93 23.89 23.84
N LEU A 464 35.71 23.17 23.03
CA LEU A 464 35.59 21.71 22.93
C LEU A 464 35.89 20.99 24.25
N ASP A 465 36.71 21.61 25.12
CA ASP A 465 37.03 21.07 26.45
C ASP A 465 35.83 21.11 27.40
N ASP A 466 34.85 21.99 27.14
CA ASP A 466 33.59 22.07 27.89
C ASP A 466 32.52 21.08 27.38
N VAL A 467 32.80 20.37 26.28
CA VAL A 467 31.89 19.37 25.70
C VAL A 467 32.14 18.01 26.37
N GLU A 468 31.06 17.26 26.60
CA GLU A 468 31.13 15.88 27.07
C GLU A 468 32.09 15.03 26.22
N THR A 469 32.89 14.19 26.87
CA THR A 469 33.93 13.43 26.15
C THR A 469 33.31 12.37 25.24
N ALA A 470 34.03 11.97 24.18
CA ALA A 470 33.56 10.91 23.28
C ALA A 470 33.24 9.62 24.05
N THR A 471 34.01 9.30 25.09
CA THR A 471 33.83 8.09 25.91
C THR A 471 32.54 8.10 26.74
N GLU A 472 32.00 9.27 27.05
CA GLU A 472 30.71 9.46 27.73
C GLU A 472 29.53 9.52 26.75
N ILE A 473 29.77 9.98 25.51
CA ILE A 473 28.76 10.02 24.44
C ILE A 473 28.51 8.63 23.85
N LEU A 474 29.56 7.86 23.54
CA LEU A 474 29.49 6.56 22.85
C LEU A 474 28.54 5.53 23.50
N PRO A 475 28.42 5.43 24.84
CA PRO A 475 27.43 4.55 25.50
C PRO A 475 25.96 4.82 25.14
N ARG A 476 25.66 5.97 24.51
CA ARG A 476 24.31 6.33 24.02
C ARG A 476 24.01 5.73 22.64
N PHE A 477 25.01 5.20 21.94
CA PHE A 477 24.83 4.57 20.64
C PHE A 477 24.50 3.09 20.79
N ASP A 478 23.54 2.64 20.01
CA ASP A 478 23.18 1.23 19.90
C ASP A 478 23.28 0.81 18.43
N SER A 479 23.83 -0.38 18.16
CA SER A 479 23.70 -0.97 16.82
C SER A 479 22.26 -1.49 16.67
N ALA A 480 21.65 -1.26 15.51
CA ALA A 480 20.32 -1.78 15.21
C ALA A 480 20.27 -3.32 15.31
N GLY A 481 19.09 -3.86 15.62
CA GLY A 481 18.87 -5.30 15.70
C GLY A 481 18.79 -5.93 14.30
N MET A 482 19.92 -6.46 13.84
CA MET A 482 20.02 -7.21 12.57
C MET A 482 20.23 -8.69 12.89
N SER A 483 19.37 -9.56 12.36
CA SER A 483 19.36 -10.97 12.74
C SER A 483 20.57 -11.72 12.18
N LEU A 484 21.12 -12.63 12.98
CA LEU A 484 21.96 -13.71 12.49
C LEU A 484 21.14 -14.53 11.47
N GLY A 485 21.64 -14.66 10.25
CA GLY A 485 20.91 -15.24 9.10
C GLY A 485 20.52 -14.21 8.04
N ALA A 486 20.27 -12.95 8.44
CA ALA A 486 20.24 -11.82 7.50
C ALA A 486 21.66 -11.29 7.26
N LEU A 487 22.46 -11.21 8.33
CA LEU A 487 23.90 -10.99 8.27
C LEU A 487 24.67 -12.30 8.45
N SER A 488 25.90 -12.31 7.94
CA SER A 488 26.84 -13.39 8.23
C SER A 488 27.24 -13.39 9.71
N PRO A 489 27.67 -14.54 10.28
CA PRO A 489 28.20 -14.60 11.64
C PRO A 489 29.33 -13.60 11.89
N GLU A 490 30.23 -13.42 10.93
CA GLU A 490 31.38 -12.51 11.02
C GLU A 490 30.92 -11.05 11.15
N ALA A 491 29.97 -10.62 10.32
CA ALA A 491 29.43 -9.26 10.38
C ALA A 491 28.67 -9.02 11.70
N HIS A 492 27.89 -10.00 12.15
CA HIS A 492 27.12 -9.90 13.39
C HIS A 492 28.03 -9.84 14.63
N GLU A 493 29.05 -10.70 14.68
CA GLU A 493 30.04 -10.70 15.75
C GLU A 493 30.91 -9.45 15.74
N ALA A 494 31.33 -8.96 14.56
CA ALA A 494 32.13 -7.74 14.45
C ALA A 494 31.41 -6.53 15.05
N LEU A 495 30.11 -6.37 14.80
CA LEU A 495 29.29 -5.32 15.41
C LEU A 495 29.24 -5.47 16.94
N ALA A 496 29.05 -6.68 17.45
CA ALA A 496 29.00 -6.90 18.89
C ALA A 496 30.34 -6.60 19.58
N ILE A 497 31.44 -7.06 19.00
CA ILE A 497 32.80 -6.78 19.48
C ILE A 497 33.04 -5.26 19.51
N ALA A 498 32.74 -4.57 18.40
CA ALA A 498 32.94 -3.13 18.29
C ALA A 498 32.15 -2.36 19.37
N MET A 499 30.84 -2.61 19.48
CA MET A 499 30.01 -1.92 20.46
C MET A 499 30.41 -2.22 21.91
N ASN A 500 30.80 -3.46 22.21
CA ASN A 500 31.27 -3.82 23.55
C ASN A 500 32.58 -3.13 23.92
N ARG A 501 33.53 -3.03 22.98
CA ARG A 501 34.80 -2.30 23.18
C ARG A 501 34.59 -0.81 23.36
N LEU A 502 33.58 -0.23 22.69
CA LEU A 502 33.18 1.18 22.85
C LEU A 502 32.36 1.45 24.12
N GLY A 503 32.04 0.43 24.93
CA GLY A 503 31.15 0.56 26.09
C GLY A 503 29.66 0.70 25.73
N ALA A 504 29.36 0.76 24.44
CA ALA A 504 28.03 0.87 23.84
C ALA A 504 27.30 -0.50 23.84
N ARG A 505 26.16 -0.59 23.13
CA ARG A 505 25.39 -1.84 23.03
C ARG A 505 25.16 -2.26 21.58
N SER A 506 25.27 -3.56 21.33
CA SER A 506 24.74 -4.17 20.11
C SER A 506 23.47 -4.96 20.39
N ASN A 507 22.68 -5.17 19.35
CA ASN A 507 21.41 -5.87 19.41
C ASN A 507 21.45 -7.18 18.60
N SER A 508 20.99 -8.27 19.21
CA SER A 508 21.03 -9.61 18.60
C SER A 508 20.19 -9.74 17.32
N GLY A 509 19.18 -8.88 17.15
CA GLY A 509 18.16 -9.07 16.13
C GLY A 509 17.26 -10.28 16.44
N GLU A 510 16.44 -10.66 15.46
CA GLU A 510 15.35 -11.64 15.63
C GLU A 510 15.80 -13.11 15.65
N GLY A 511 17.02 -13.41 15.20
CA GLY A 511 17.48 -14.78 14.92
C GLY A 511 18.01 -15.56 16.12
N GLY A 512 17.96 -14.98 17.32
CA GLY A 512 18.63 -15.52 18.51
C GLY A 512 20.12 -15.20 18.55
N GLU A 513 20.84 -15.85 19.47
CA GLU A 513 22.29 -15.71 19.60
C GLU A 513 22.91 -17.01 20.12
N ASP A 514 24.03 -17.42 19.51
CA ASP A 514 24.77 -18.62 19.89
C ASP A 514 25.26 -18.54 21.36
N PRO A 515 24.94 -19.55 22.21
CA PRO A 515 25.42 -19.63 23.58
C PRO A 515 26.95 -19.56 23.75
N ALA A 516 27.73 -19.95 22.74
CA ALA A 516 29.19 -19.84 22.77
C ALA A 516 29.68 -18.39 22.87
N ARG A 517 28.84 -17.41 22.52
CA ARG A 517 29.15 -15.98 22.66
C ARG A 517 28.95 -15.47 24.09
N TYR A 518 28.21 -16.20 24.93
CA TYR A 518 27.87 -15.74 26.27
C TYR A 518 29.11 -15.64 27.15
N GLY A 519 29.22 -14.55 27.91
CA GLY A 519 30.42 -14.25 28.69
C GLY A 519 31.65 -13.81 27.88
N THR A 520 31.53 -13.64 26.55
CA THR A 520 32.61 -13.13 25.68
C THR A 520 32.31 -11.71 25.20
N GLU A 521 33.31 -11.03 24.62
CA GLU A 521 33.11 -9.73 23.96
C GLU A 521 32.22 -9.78 22.71
N LYS A 522 31.85 -10.99 22.24
CA LYS A 522 30.95 -11.17 21.10
C LYS A 522 29.48 -11.14 21.49
N ARG A 523 29.14 -11.10 22.78
CA ARG A 523 27.75 -11.11 23.26
C ARG A 523 27.03 -9.81 22.91
N SER A 524 25.85 -9.86 22.32
CA SER A 524 25.02 -8.65 22.16
C SER A 524 24.37 -8.26 23.48
N LYS A 525 24.46 -6.99 23.92
CA LYS A 525 23.86 -6.56 25.20
C LYS A 525 22.34 -6.39 25.13
N ILE A 526 21.81 -6.09 23.95
CA ILE A 526 20.37 -6.03 23.71
C ILE A 526 19.90 -7.36 23.11
N LYS A 527 18.89 -7.96 23.72
CA LYS A 527 18.24 -9.19 23.26
C LYS A 527 16.84 -8.89 22.76
N GLN A 528 16.55 -9.27 21.53
CA GLN A 528 15.27 -9.01 20.89
C GLN A 528 14.30 -10.19 21.01
N ILE A 529 13.04 -9.87 21.28
CA ILE A 529 11.92 -10.80 21.28
C ILE A 529 10.96 -10.37 20.17
N ALA A 530 10.97 -11.10 19.05
CA ALA A 530 10.10 -10.87 17.89
C ALA A 530 9.03 -11.97 17.77
N SER A 531 8.07 -11.82 16.84
CA SER A 531 6.89 -12.69 16.71
C SER A 531 7.21 -14.18 16.65
N GLY A 532 8.23 -14.58 15.88
CA GLY A 532 8.66 -15.99 15.76
C GLY A 532 9.36 -16.57 16.99
N ARG A 533 9.80 -15.72 17.93
CA ARG A 533 10.54 -16.10 19.16
C ARG A 533 11.77 -16.98 18.90
N PHE A 534 12.43 -16.82 17.75
CA PHE A 534 13.61 -17.60 17.42
C PHE A 534 14.74 -17.37 18.44
N GLY A 535 15.33 -18.46 18.94
CA GLY A 535 16.42 -18.43 19.92
C GLY A 535 16.06 -17.86 21.30
N VAL A 536 14.79 -17.52 21.56
CA VAL A 536 14.36 -16.97 22.85
C VAL A 536 14.29 -18.11 23.88
N THR A 537 15.30 -18.16 24.75
CA THR A 537 15.41 -19.13 25.86
C THR A 537 15.65 -18.42 27.19
N PRO A 538 15.43 -19.07 28.35
CA PRO A 538 15.79 -18.49 29.65
C PRO A 538 17.26 -18.07 29.73
N ALA A 539 18.17 -18.90 29.18
CA ALA A 539 19.59 -18.59 29.11
C ALA A 539 19.84 -17.34 28.26
N TYR A 540 19.28 -17.26 27.05
CA TYR A 540 19.38 -16.09 26.17
C TYR A 540 18.91 -14.80 26.86
N LEU A 541 17.75 -14.82 27.53
CA LEU A 541 17.21 -13.66 28.23
C LEU A 541 18.06 -13.25 29.44
N SER A 542 18.66 -14.22 30.15
CA SER A 542 19.56 -13.94 31.27
C SER A 542 20.86 -13.23 30.85
N GLN A 543 21.20 -13.25 29.56
CA GLN A 543 22.38 -12.58 29.01
C GLN A 543 22.11 -11.14 28.54
N ALA A 544 20.88 -10.65 28.67
CA ALA A 544 20.48 -9.32 28.24
C ALA A 544 20.76 -8.26 29.31
N GLU A 545 21.29 -7.10 28.92
CA GLU A 545 21.18 -5.88 29.71
C GLU A 545 19.86 -5.16 29.38
N VAL A 546 19.41 -5.25 28.12
CA VAL A 546 18.15 -4.70 27.65
C VAL A 546 17.39 -5.75 26.87
N ILE A 547 16.10 -5.91 27.17
CA ILE A 547 15.19 -6.77 26.41
C ILE A 547 14.33 -5.89 25.52
N GLN A 548 14.45 -6.07 24.21
CA GLN A 548 13.65 -5.35 23.22
C GLN A 548 12.48 -6.21 22.74
N ILE A 549 11.25 -5.78 23.01
CA ILE A 549 10.06 -6.39 22.39
C ILE A 549 9.87 -5.76 21.01
N LYS A 550 10.16 -6.52 19.95
CA LYS A 550 9.99 -6.03 18.57
C LYS A 550 8.53 -6.18 18.16
N MET A 551 7.83 -5.05 18.11
CA MET A 551 6.46 -4.99 17.58
C MET A 551 6.43 -4.86 16.06
N ALA A 552 7.31 -4.03 15.50
CA ALA A 552 7.40 -3.75 14.08
C ALA A 552 8.81 -3.27 13.70
N GLN A 553 9.04 -3.08 12.41
CA GLN A 553 10.19 -2.33 11.87
C GLN A 553 9.68 -1.35 10.81
N GLY A 554 10.46 -0.28 10.60
CA GLY A 554 10.18 0.76 9.61
C GLY A 554 10.24 0.26 8.18
#